data_AF-A0AAW6KM36-F1
#
_entry.id   AF-A0AAW6KM36-F1
#
_cell.length_a   1.000
_cell.length_b   1.000
_cell.length_c   1.000
_cell.angle_alpha   90.00
_cell.angle_beta   90.00
_cell.angle_gamma   90.00
#
_symmetry.space_group_name_H-M   'P 1'
#
loop_
_entity.id
_entity.type
_entity.pdbx_description
1 polymer ?
#
loop_
_entity_poly.entity_id
_entity_poly.type
_entity_poly.pdbx_seq_one_letter_code
_entity_poly.pdbx_strand_id
1 'polypeptide(L)'
;AWKTMNQEQRAALVDHELCHFTRAEWEEPDPNDSSKWVTMYGPAEDPDSWGIREHDVEEFSEIIERHGLWEKGIESFAAAVREADYQMNIDDVNREQRLQRVK
;
A
#
# COMPACT_ATOMS: atom_id res chain seq x y z
N ALA A 1 1.16 -21.01 3.28
CA ALA A 1 2.21 -19.98 3.22
C ALA A 1 3.00 -19.88 4.53
N TRP A 2 2.40 -19.45 5.65
CA TRP A 2 3.15 -19.24 6.91
C TRP A 2 4.00 -20.42 7.41
N LYS A 3 3.41 -21.62 7.47
CA LYS A 3 4.09 -22.83 7.98
C LYS A 3 5.29 -23.26 7.14
N THR A 4 5.35 -22.86 5.87
CA THR A 4 6.43 -23.20 4.93
C THR A 4 7.50 -22.11 4.83
N MET A 5 7.26 -20.94 5.43
CA MET A 5 8.23 -19.85 5.49
C MET A 5 9.30 -20.10 6.54
N ASN A 6 10.55 -19.75 6.23
CA ASN A 6 11.64 -19.67 7.19
C ASN A 6 11.45 -18.46 8.14
N GLN A 7 12.33 -18.29 9.11
CA GLN A 7 12.21 -17.22 10.11
C GLN A 7 12.33 -15.82 9.49
N GLU A 8 13.23 -15.63 8.52
CA GLU A 8 13.41 -14.36 7.82
C GLU A 8 12.18 -13.99 6.96
N GLN A 9 11.59 -14.98 6.29
CA GLN A 9 10.34 -14.85 5.54
C GLN A 9 9.16 -14.42 6.39
N ARG A 10 9.06 -14.97 7.60
CA ARG A 10 8.02 -14.55 8.55
C ARG A 10 8.28 -13.16 9.09
N ALA A 11 9.54 -12.83 9.37
CA ALA A 11 9.92 -11.49 9.84
C ALA A 11 9.62 -10.42 8.78
N ALA A 12 9.98 -10.66 7.51
CA ALA A 12 9.68 -9.76 6.40
C ALA A 12 8.17 -9.60 6.17
N LEU A 13 7.39 -10.68 6.31
CA LEU A 13 5.93 -10.59 6.21
C LEU A 13 5.35 -9.74 7.34
N VAL A 14 5.76 -9.98 8.60
CA VAL A 14 5.28 -9.17 9.73
C VAL A 14 5.70 -7.71 9.58
N ASP A 15 6.93 -7.44 9.13
CA ASP A 15 7.42 -6.09 8.85
C ASP A 15 6.57 -5.38 7.77
N HIS A 16 6.19 -6.11 6.72
CA HIS A 16 5.26 -5.62 5.70
C HIS A 16 3.89 -5.27 6.28
N GLU A 17 3.28 -6.16 7.06
CA GLU A 17 1.96 -5.89 7.66
C GLU A 17 2.01 -4.71 8.64
N LEU A 18 3.13 -4.51 9.35
CA LEU A 18 3.32 -3.40 10.26
C LEU A 18 3.44 -2.05 9.54
N CYS A 19 3.88 -2.00 8.28
CA CYS A 19 3.86 -0.77 7.47
C CYS A 19 2.44 -0.29 7.15
N HIS A 20 1.44 -1.15 7.28
CA HIS A 20 0.03 -0.80 7.09
C HIS A 20 -0.63 -0.32 8.39
N PHE A 21 0.08 -0.41 9.52
CA PHE A 21 -0.44 0.02 10.80
C PHE A 21 -0.54 1.54 10.84
N THR A 22 -1.76 2.05 10.90
CA THR A 22 -2.03 3.48 10.89
C THR A 22 -2.90 3.89 12.07
N ARG A 23 -2.81 5.17 12.43
CA ARG A 23 -3.65 5.81 13.43
C ARG A 23 -4.69 6.66 12.73
N ALA A 24 -5.92 6.61 13.20
CA ALA A 24 -7.00 7.46 12.72
C ALA A 24 -6.54 8.92 12.75
N GLU A 25 -6.68 9.60 11.63
CA GLU A 25 -6.32 11.01 11.48
C GLU A 25 -7.43 11.77 10.76
N TRP A 26 -7.52 13.06 11.07
CA TRP A 26 -8.47 13.97 10.43
C TRP A 26 -7.88 15.38 10.46
N GLU A 27 -8.43 16.29 9.65
CA GLU A 27 -7.98 17.68 9.61
C GLU A 27 -8.96 18.59 10.33
N GLU A 28 -8.43 19.49 11.16
CA GLU A 28 -9.18 20.57 11.78
C GLU A 28 -8.53 21.92 11.46
N PRO A 29 -9.29 23.03 11.38
CA PRO A 29 -8.70 24.36 11.26
C PRO A 29 -7.84 24.68 12.48
N ASP A 30 -6.69 25.33 12.28
CA ASP A 30 -5.79 25.71 13.37
C ASP A 30 -6.54 26.65 14.34
N PRO A 31 -6.58 26.35 15.65
CA PRO A 31 -7.30 27.14 16.63
C PRO A 31 -6.79 28.59 16.75
N ASN A 32 -5.55 28.84 16.33
CA ASN A 32 -4.93 30.17 16.35
C ASN A 32 -4.96 30.86 14.98
N ASP A 33 -5.17 30.11 13.90
CA ASP A 33 -5.12 30.61 12.52
C ASP A 33 -6.06 29.80 11.62
N SER A 34 -7.33 30.19 11.55
CA SER A 34 -8.35 29.49 10.76
C SER A 34 -8.08 29.46 9.24
N SER A 35 -6.98 30.08 8.76
CA SER A 35 -6.53 29.95 7.37
C SER A 35 -5.66 28.70 7.14
N LYS A 36 -5.27 28.00 8.21
CA LYS A 36 -4.45 26.79 8.18
C LYS A 36 -5.24 25.58 8.69
N TRP A 37 -4.83 24.41 8.22
CA TRP A 37 -5.35 23.12 8.64
C TRP A 37 -4.26 22.36 9.37
N VAL A 38 -4.62 21.68 10.46
CA VAL A 38 -3.73 20.86 11.26
C VAL A 38 -4.23 19.42 11.27
N THR A 39 -3.30 18.48 11.12
CA THR A 39 -3.58 17.05 11.23
C THR A 39 -3.74 16.68 12.70
N MET A 40 -4.93 16.19 13.03
CA MET A 40 -5.29 15.64 14.32
C MET A 40 -5.22 14.12 14.26
N TYR A 41 -4.98 13.50 15.40
CA TYR A 41 -4.92 12.05 15.50
C TYR A 41 -5.79 11.54 16.63
N GLY A 42 -6.30 10.32 16.44
CA GLY A 42 -6.99 9.56 17.47
C GLY A 42 -6.13 9.36 18.72
N PRO A 43 -6.74 9.24 19.91
CA PRO A 43 -6.02 8.92 21.15
C PRO A 43 -5.14 7.67 20.99
N ALA A 44 -3.88 7.74 21.41
CA ALA A 44 -2.95 6.61 21.26
C ALA A 44 -3.33 5.43 22.15
N GLU A 45 -4.00 5.71 23.26
CA GLU A 45 -4.44 4.76 24.28
C GLU A 45 -5.74 4.05 23.90
N ASP A 46 -6.46 4.57 22.90
CA ASP A 46 -7.71 4.00 22.42
C ASP A 46 -7.44 2.97 21.31
N PRO A 47 -7.75 1.67 21.53
CA PRO A 47 -7.59 0.64 20.51
C PRO A 47 -8.34 0.93 19.20
N ASP A 48 -9.47 1.65 19.28
CA ASP A 48 -10.30 1.96 18.10
C ASP A 48 -9.69 3.08 17.24
N SER A 49 -8.65 3.77 17.75
CA SER A 49 -7.88 4.75 16.96
C SER A 49 -6.86 4.10 16.05
N TRP A 50 -6.70 2.78 16.09
CA TRP A 50 -5.71 2.07 15.28
C TRP A 50 -6.38 1.21 14.22
N GLY A 51 -5.81 1.22 13.02
CA GLY A 51 -6.34 0.48 11.88
C GLY A 51 -5.23 -0.07 11.00
N ILE A 52 -5.64 -0.89 10.04
CA ILE A 52 -4.79 -1.37 8.96
C ILE A 52 -5.29 -0.71 7.69
N ARG A 53 -4.45 0.10 7.05
CA ARG A 53 -4.77 0.70 5.75
C ARG A 53 -4.72 -0.35 4.65
N GLU A 54 -5.40 -0.09 3.54
CA GLU A 54 -5.34 -0.96 2.36
C GLU A 54 -3.93 -0.99 1.76
N HIS A 55 -3.58 -2.12 1.14
CA HIS A 55 -2.26 -2.36 0.60
C HIS A 55 -2.05 -1.53 -0.67
N ASP A 56 -0.90 -0.85 -0.80
CA ASP A 56 -0.45 -0.24 -2.05
C ASP A 56 0.74 -1.03 -2.64
N VAL A 57 0.77 -1.16 -3.98
CA VAL A 57 1.80 -1.90 -4.72
C VAL A 57 3.15 -1.16 -4.71
N GLU A 58 3.18 0.15 -4.47
CA GLU A 58 4.44 0.90 -4.40
C GLU A 58 5.28 0.57 -3.14
N GLU A 59 4.68 -0.09 -2.15
CA GLU A 59 5.29 -0.39 -0.84
C GLU A 59 6.13 -1.66 -0.82
N PHE A 60 6.15 -2.40 -1.92
CA PHE A 60 7.07 -3.52 -2.10
C PHE A 60 8.53 -3.06 -2.10
N SER A 61 8.79 -1.81 -2.52
CA SER A 61 10.15 -1.24 -2.56
C SER A 61 10.83 -1.22 -1.18
N GLU A 62 10.12 -0.77 -0.14
CA GLU A 62 10.67 -0.67 1.21
C GLU A 62 11.02 -2.03 1.83
N ILE A 63 10.22 -3.05 1.57
CA ILE A 63 10.47 -4.40 2.08
C ILE A 63 11.64 -5.06 1.34
N ILE A 64 11.77 -4.80 0.03
CA ILE A 64 12.90 -5.27 -0.78
C ILE A 64 14.20 -4.62 -0.30
N GLU A 65 14.18 -3.33 0.05
CA GLU A 65 15.35 -2.64 0.59
C GLU A 65 15.80 -3.22 1.95
N ARG A 66 14.84 -3.59 2.82
CA ARG A 66 15.14 -4.08 4.18
C ARG A 66 15.46 -5.58 4.24
N HIS A 67 14.82 -6.41 3.41
CA HIS A 67 14.90 -7.88 3.52
C HIS A 67 15.43 -8.58 2.25
N GLY A 68 15.63 -7.83 1.16
CA GLY A 68 16.08 -8.36 -0.11
C GLY A 68 14.98 -9.06 -0.93
N LEU A 69 15.32 -9.42 -2.16
CA LEU A 69 14.42 -10.07 -3.11
C LEU A 69 14.72 -11.57 -3.16
N TRP A 70 13.75 -12.43 -2.81
CA TRP A 70 13.92 -13.89 -2.93
C TRP A 70 13.49 -14.39 -4.31
N GLU A 71 14.19 -15.39 -4.86
CA GLU A 71 13.96 -15.90 -6.23
C GLU A 71 12.48 -16.25 -6.51
N LYS A 72 11.79 -16.91 -5.58
CA LYS A 72 10.35 -17.21 -5.70
C LYS A 72 9.44 -15.98 -5.54
N GLY A 73 9.92 -14.94 -4.86
CA GLY A 73 9.25 -13.66 -4.71
C GLY A 73 9.19 -12.89 -6.03
N ILE A 74 10.22 -12.97 -6.86
CA ILE A 74 10.27 -12.33 -8.19
C ILE A 74 9.18 -12.87 -9.11
N GLU A 75 9.03 -14.20 -9.16
CA GLU A 75 8.02 -14.84 -10.01
C GLU A 75 6.59 -14.50 -9.56
N SER A 76 6.37 -14.46 -8.24
CA SER A 76 5.07 -14.14 -7.64
C SER A 76 4.74 -12.65 -7.79
N PHE A 77 5.72 -11.77 -7.60
CA PHE A 77 5.59 -10.33 -7.82
C PHE A 77 5.32 -10.03 -9.30
N ALA A 78 6.06 -10.64 -10.22
CA ALA A 78 5.79 -10.52 -11.65
C ALA A 78 4.39 -11.05 -12.03
N ALA A 79 3.88 -12.07 -11.34
CA ALA A 79 2.51 -12.53 -11.52
C ALA A 79 1.48 -11.51 -10.99
N ALA A 80 1.68 -10.97 -9.80
CA ALA A 80 0.80 -9.96 -9.20
C ALA A 80 0.79 -8.64 -9.99
N VAL A 81 1.94 -8.18 -10.49
CA VAL A 81 2.03 -7.00 -11.38
C VAL A 81 1.27 -7.25 -12.68
N ARG A 82 1.41 -8.44 -13.28
CA ARG A 82 0.62 -8.79 -14.47
C ARG A 82 -0.88 -8.80 -14.17
N GLU A 83 -1.29 -9.28 -13.00
CA GLU A 83 -2.68 -9.32 -12.57
C GLU A 83 -3.23 -7.91 -12.27
N ALA A 84 -2.41 -7.02 -11.71
CA ALA A 84 -2.72 -5.60 -11.52
C ALA A 84 -2.79 -4.83 -12.86
N ASP A 85 -1.92 -5.12 -13.83
CA ASP A 85 -1.99 -4.59 -15.21
C ASP A 85 -3.27 -5.04 -15.94
N TYR A 86 -3.92 -6.14 -15.51
CA TYR A 86 -5.24 -6.53 -16.02
C TYR A 86 -6.38 -5.67 -15.46
N GLN A 87 -6.15 -4.90 -14.39
CA GLN A 87 -7.06 -3.87 -13.91
C GLN A 87 -6.87 -2.62 -14.80
N MET A 88 -7.57 -2.58 -15.94
CA MET A 88 -7.54 -1.40 -16.82
C MET A 88 -7.85 -0.13 -16.01
N ASN A 89 -6.93 0.82 -16.00
CA ASN A 89 -7.22 2.13 -15.46
C ASN A 89 -7.98 2.95 -16.53
N ILE A 90 -8.51 4.12 -16.13
CA ILE A 90 -9.29 4.97 -17.03
C ILE A 90 -8.46 5.44 -18.24
N ASP A 91 -7.14 5.55 -18.09
CA ASP A 91 -6.23 5.95 -19.16
C ASP A 91 -6.03 4.85 -20.20
N ASP A 92 -6.01 3.58 -19.77
CA ASP A 92 -5.97 2.41 -20.66
C ASP A 92 -7.27 2.30 -21.48
N VAL A 93 -8.42 2.51 -20.84
CA VAL A 93 -9.73 2.58 -21.52
C VAL A 93 -9.73 3.73 -22.54
N ASN A 94 -9.24 4.91 -22.16
CA ASN A 94 -9.15 6.07 -23.05
C ASN A 94 -8.16 5.85 -24.22
N ARG A 95 -7.12 5.04 -24.01
CA ARG A 95 -6.15 4.68 -25.06
C ARG A 95 -6.76 3.70 -26.06
N GLU A 96 -7.49 2.69 -25.59
CA GLU A 96 -8.18 1.74 -26.46
C GLU A 96 -9.29 2.39 -27.28
N GLN A 97 -10.11 3.27 -26.67
CA GLN A 97 -11.13 4.01 -27.40
C GLN A 97 -10.55 4.90 -28.51
N ARG A 98 -9.38 5.50 -28.28
CA ARG A 98 -8.66 6.26 -29.31
C ARG A 98 -8.15 5.36 -30.43
N LEU A 99 -7.63 4.18 -30.12
CA LEU A 99 -7.15 3.22 -31.12
C LEU A 99 -8.28 2.61 -31.96
N GLN A 100 -9.47 2.42 -31.40
CA GLN A 100 -10.65 1.93 -32.12
C GLN A 100 -11.27 2.99 -33.07
N ARG A 101 -11.11 4.29 -32.78
CA ARG A 101 -11.58 5.39 -33.64
C ARG A 101 -10.71 5.67 -34.85
N VAL A 102 -9.52 5.07 -34.94
CA VAL A 102 -8.54 5.30 -36.01
C VAL A 102 -8.53 4.16 -37.05
N LYS A 103 -9.40 3.14 -36.88
CA LYS A 103 -9.71 2.14 -37.92
C LYS A 103 -11.00 2.51 -38.64
#